data_AF-A0A561TXE5-F1
#
_entry.id   AF-A0A561TXE5-F1
#
_cell.length_a   1.000
_cell.length_b   1.000
_cell.length_c   1.000
_cell.angle_alpha   90.00
_cell.angle_beta   90.00
_cell.angle_gamma   90.00
#
_symmetry.space_group_name_H-M   'P 1'
#
loop_
_entity.id
_entity.type
_entity.pdbx_description
1 polymer ?
#
loop_
_entity_poly.entity_id
_entity_poly.type
_entity_poly.pdbx_seq_one_letter_code
_entity_poly.pdbx_strand_id
1 'polypeptide(L)' 'MWKRTQNWLRIESGYTGPIDGVPGTNTWTAVQRLAAQNGYTGPIDDVMGPNSWRGFSHFINQDRWN' A
#
# COMPACT_ATOMS: atom_id res chain seq x y z
N MET A 1 -12.30 1.48 -5.64
CA MET A 1 -11.39 0.80 -4.68
C MET A 1 -10.19 1.68 -4.34
N TRP A 2 -9.37 2.07 -5.32
CA TRP A 2 -8.11 2.79 -5.09
C TRP A 2 -8.21 4.17 -4.43
N LYS A 3 -9.26 4.98 -4.69
CA LYS A 3 -9.43 6.27 -3.98
C LYS A 3 -9.53 6.09 -2.47
N ARG A 4 -10.21 5.03 -2.01
CA ARG A 4 -10.29 4.71 -0.58
C ARG A 4 -8.93 4.24 -0.05
N THR A 5 -8.25 3.37 -0.79
CA THR A 5 -6.90 2.91 -0.44
C THR A 5 -5.91 4.07 -0.32
N GLN A 6 -5.89 5.00 -1.28
CA GLN A 6 -5.03 6.19 -1.24
C GLN A 6 -5.34 7.09 -0.03
N ASN A 7 -6.62 7.29 0.29
CA ASN A 7 -7.01 8.00 1.50
C ASN A 7 -6.49 7.35 2.78
N TRP A 8 -6.51 6.02 2.83
CA TRP A 8 -6.04 5.27 3.98
C TRP A 8 -4.51 5.24 4.08
N LEU A 9 -3.83 5.06 2.95
CA LEU A 9 -2.37 5.16 2.86
C LEU A 9 -1.87 6.53 3.34
N ARG A 10 -2.65 7.60 3.17
CA ARG A 10 -2.31 8.92 3.69
C ARG A 10 -2.24 8.94 5.22
N ILE A 11 -3.12 8.20 5.88
CA ILE A 11 -3.20 8.12 7.35
C ILE A 11 -2.07 7.22 7.88
N GLU A 12 -1.79 6.10 7.22
CA GLU A 12 -1.03 4.99 7.84
C GLU A 12 0.40 4.82 7.30
N SER A 13 0.69 5.38 6.12
CA SER A 13 2.01 5.30 5.49
C SER A 13 2.63 6.67 5.17
N GLY A 14 1.92 7.76 5.51
CA GLY A 14 2.33 9.12 5.16
C GLY A 14 2.28 9.41 3.66
N TYR A 15 1.36 8.76 2.93
CA TYR A 15 1.19 8.98 1.49
C TYR A 15 0.77 10.43 1.17
N THR A 16 1.55 11.10 0.33
CA THR A 16 1.36 12.50 -0.10
C THR A 16 0.95 12.63 -1.57
N GLY A 17 0.72 11.51 -2.26
CA GLY A 17 0.28 11.50 -3.65
C GLY A 17 -1.22 11.79 -3.83
N PRO A 18 -1.67 11.88 -5.09
CA PRO A 18 -3.06 12.21 -5.41
C PRO A 18 -4.05 11.13 -4.97
N ILE A 19 -5.25 11.54 -4.57
CA ILE A 19 -6.38 10.63 -4.28
C ILE A 19 -7.29 10.60 -5.51
N ASP A 20 -6.75 10.12 -6.61
CA ASP A 20 -7.37 10.11 -7.94
C ASP A 20 -7.96 8.76 -8.33
N GLY A 21 -7.66 7.70 -7.57
CA GLY A 21 -8.06 6.33 -7.86
C GLY A 21 -7.18 5.63 -8.88
N VAL A 22 -6.07 6.26 -9.29
CA VAL A 22 -5.11 5.74 -10.25
C VAL A 22 -3.79 5.52 -9.50
N PRO A 23 -3.38 4.26 -9.25
CA PRO A 23 -2.11 3.98 -8.60
C PRO A 23 -0.93 4.44 -9.47
N GLY A 24 -0.08 5.29 -8.92
CA GLY A 24 1.22 5.65 -9.49
C GLY A 24 2.37 5.26 -8.57
N THR A 25 3.60 5.65 -8.93
CA THR A 25 4.83 5.39 -8.15
C THR A 25 4.66 5.63 -6.65
N ASN A 26 4.15 6.81 -6.27
CA ASN A 26 3.94 7.14 -4.85
C ASN A 26 2.95 6.20 -4.16
N THR A 27 1.95 5.69 -4.88
CA THR A 27 0.98 4.73 -4.34
C THR A 27 1.66 3.39 -4.09
N TRP A 28 2.53 2.93 -4.99
CA TRP A 28 3.24 1.66 -4.84
C TRP A 28 4.27 1.68 -3.72
N THR A 29 5.04 2.76 -3.62
CA THR A 29 5.95 2.98 -2.48
C THR A 29 5.19 2.95 -1.15
N ALA A 30 4.01 3.58 -1.08
CA ALA A 30 3.17 3.58 0.11
C ALA A 30 2.61 2.19 0.45
N VAL A 31 2.17 1.44 -0.58
CA VAL A 31 1.73 0.05 -0.44
C VAL A 31 2.87 -0.85 0.07
N GLN A 32 4.09 -0.70 -0.45
CA GLN A 32 5.25 -1.47 0.00
C GLN A 32 5.63 -1.16 1.45
N ARG A 33 5.54 0.11 1.89
CA ARG A 33 5.73 0.48 3.30
C ARG A 33 4.72 -0.20 4.21
N LEU A 34 3.46 -0.24 3.80
CA LEU A 34 2.39 -0.91 4.54
C LEU A 34 2.58 -2.44 4.55
N ALA A 35 3.00 -3.01 3.43
CA ALA A 35 3.37 -4.42 3.35
C ALA A 35 4.53 -4.73 4.32
N ALA A 36 5.49 -3.81 4.48
CA ALA A 36 6.63 -4.00 5.38
C ALA A 36 6.21 -4.06 6.85
N GLN A 37 5.20 -3.28 7.25
CA GLN A 37 4.57 -3.41 8.57
C GLN A 37 3.93 -4.80 8.79
N ASN A 38 3.58 -5.50 7.71
CA ASN A 38 2.97 -6.84 7.73
C ASN A 38 3.97 -7.95 7.36
N GLY A 39 5.28 -7.71 7.54
CA GLY A 39 6.32 -8.74 7.40
C GLY A 39 6.96 -8.85 6.00
N TYR A 40 6.67 -7.92 5.08
CA TYR A 40 7.46 -7.79 3.85
C TYR A 40 8.84 -7.19 4.16
N THR A 41 9.90 -7.88 3.75
CA THR A 41 11.30 -7.45 3.98
C THR A 41 12.03 -7.05 2.70
N GLY A 42 11.32 -7.00 1.57
CA GLY A 42 11.90 -6.62 0.28
C GLY A 42 12.03 -5.10 0.12
N PRO A 43 12.58 -4.65 -1.03
CA PRO A 43 12.82 -3.24 -1.29
C PRO A 43 11.50 -2.43 -1.39
N ILE A 44 11.61 -1.14 -1.07
CA ILE A 44 10.58 -0.13 -1.28
C ILE A 44 11.03 0.70 -2.49
N ASP A 45 10.77 0.18 -3.67
CA ASP A 45 11.33 0.62 -4.95
C ASP A 45 10.28 0.95 -6.00
N ASP A 46 9.00 1.01 -5.64
CA ASP A 46 7.83 1.18 -6.53
C ASP A 46 7.49 -0.01 -7.43
N VAL A 47 8.32 -1.05 -7.44
CA VAL A 47 8.11 -2.27 -8.23
C VAL A 47 7.43 -3.34 -7.37
N MET A 48 6.16 -3.58 -7.64
CA MET A 48 5.37 -4.55 -6.87
C MET A 48 5.68 -5.99 -7.26
N GLY A 49 6.57 -6.64 -6.51
CA GLY A 49 6.84 -8.07 -6.61
C GLY A 49 5.83 -8.96 -5.88
N PRO A 50 5.88 -10.30 -6.06
CA PRO A 50 4.97 -11.23 -5.41
C PRO A 50 4.92 -11.11 -3.88
N ASN A 51 6.07 -10.85 -3.26
CA ASN A 51 6.16 -10.67 -1.81
C ASN A 51 5.52 -9.34 -1.33
N SER A 52 5.65 -8.27 -2.13
CA SER A 52 4.98 -6.99 -1.87
C SER A 52 3.46 -7.17 -1.90
N TRP A 53 2.95 -7.90 -2.90
CA TRP A 53 1.53 -8.23 -3.03
C TRP A 53 1.02 -9.12 -1.90
N ARG A 54 1.82 -10.09 -1.45
CA ARG A 54 1.44 -10.94 -0.32
C ARG A 54 1.30 -10.13 0.97
N GLY A 55 2.26 -9.27 1.29
CA GLY A 55 2.17 -8.38 2.45
C GLY A 55 0.97 -7.43 2.36
N PHE A 56 0.72 -6.85 1.19
CA PHE A 56 -0.46 -6.01 0.95
C PHE A 56 -1.77 -6.79 1.02
N SER A 57 -1.79 -8.05 0.56
CA SER A 57 -2.96 -8.93 0.63
C SER A 57 -3.32 -9.26 2.07
N HIS A 58 -2.32 -9.50 2.93
CA HIS A 58 -2.56 -9.64 4.37
C HIS A 58 -3.15 -8.38 4.98
N PHE A 59 -2.74 -7.19 4.53
CA PHE A 59 -3.33 -5.94 4.98
C PHE A 59 -4.81 -5.80 4.56
N ILE A 60 -5.14 -6.02 3.28
CA ILE A 60 -6.52 -5.85 2.81
C ILE A 60 -7.49 -6.92 3.34
N ASN A 61 -6.99 -8.13 3.63
CA ASN A 61 -7.81 -9.23 4.15
C ASN A 61 -8.03 -9.14 5.68
N GLN A 62 -7.28 -8.31 6.40
CA GLN A 62 -7.38 -8.18 7.87
C GLN A 62 -8.63 -7.43 8.35
N ASP A 63 -9.65 -7.24 7.50
CA ASP A 63 -10.95 -6.65 7.86
C ASP A 63 -10.87 -5.29 8.58
N ARG A 64 -9.75 -4.55 8.40
CA ARG A 64 -9.64 -3.12 8.74
C ARG A 64 -10.44 -2.22 7.78
N TRP A 65 -11.35 -2.83 7.02
CA TRP A 65 -12.18 -2.26 5.96
C TRP A 65 -13.64 -2.03 6.37
N ASN A 66 -14.00 -2.29 7.64
CA ASN A 66 -15.28 -1.85 8.22
C ASN A 66 -15.24 -0.38 8.64
#